data_AF-E3MNT6-F1
#
_entry.id   AF-E3MNT6-F1
#
_cell.length_a   1.000
_cell.length_b   1.000
_cell.length_c   1.000
_cell.angle_alpha   90.00
_cell.angle_beta   90.00
_cell.angle_gamma   90.00
#
_symmetry.space_group_name_H-M   'P 1'
#
loop_
_entity.id
_entity.type
_entity.pdbx_description
1 polymer ?
#
loop_
_entity_poly.entity_id
_entity_poly.type
_entity_poly.pdbx_seq_one_letter_code
_entity_poly.pdbx_strand_id
1 'polypeptide(L)'
;MTIPLRGQTGEYEGKRETPYFLKTDTVKKIKESVCLSLGKDASRPAKEVRNAKSDGFTLQNLKNELKHLGLTETFTEIQDYAKDVYVDVYAVKKKYNLRTCDLFDAIEQCQLICVLNRSEKLKKFVHNQRGCERVPGLNCADCAEKDCVETTCAVS
;
A
#
# COMPACT_ATOMS: atom_id res chain seq x y z
N MET A 1 -37.97 11.05 -24.54
CA MET A 1 -36.56 10.66 -24.74
C MET A 1 -36.22 9.66 -23.67
N THR A 2 -36.10 8.39 -24.06
CA THR A 2 -35.87 7.27 -23.15
C THR A 2 -34.43 6.82 -23.39
N ILE A 3 -33.59 6.96 -22.37
CA ILE A 3 -32.19 6.49 -22.42
C ILE A 3 -32.23 4.99 -22.13
N PRO A 4 -31.73 4.10 -23.01
CA PRO A 4 -31.69 2.69 -22.72
C PRO A 4 -30.58 2.40 -21.69
N LEU A 5 -30.96 1.71 -20.61
CA LEU A 5 -30.02 1.14 -19.65
C LEU A 5 -29.31 -0.05 -20.33
N ARG A 6 -28.01 0.08 -20.56
CA ARG A 6 -27.18 -1.02 -21.06
C ARG A 6 -26.90 -1.99 -19.90
N GLY A 7 -27.81 -2.93 -19.71
CA GLY A 7 -27.55 -4.15 -18.98
C GLY A 7 -26.64 -5.06 -19.80
N GLN A 8 -25.44 -5.31 -19.29
CA GLN A 8 -24.75 -6.59 -19.46
C GLN A 8 -24.19 -6.93 -18.08
N THR A 9 -24.99 -7.64 -17.30
CA THR A 9 -24.54 -8.39 -16.12
C THR A 9 -23.74 -9.58 -16.63
N GLY A 10 -22.44 -9.37 -16.86
CA GLY A 10 -21.50 -10.47 -16.81
C GLY A 10 -21.40 -10.88 -15.36
N GLU A 11 -22.05 -11.98 -14.97
CA GLU A 11 -21.78 -12.63 -13.69
C GLU A 11 -20.37 -13.21 -13.76
N TYR A 12 -19.40 -12.41 -13.31
CA TYR A 12 -18.10 -12.92 -12.95
C TYR A 12 -18.30 -13.79 -11.70
N GLU A 13 -18.36 -15.11 -11.86
CA GLU A 13 -18.19 -16.05 -10.75
C GLU A 13 -16.72 -16.04 -10.29
N GLY A 14 -16.26 -14.88 -9.81
CA GLY A 14 -14.99 -14.77 -9.15
C GLY A 14 -15.02 -15.65 -7.90
N LYS A 15 -14.12 -16.64 -7.85
CA LYS A 15 -13.88 -17.52 -6.70
C LYS A 15 -14.01 -16.70 -5.41
N ARG A 16 -15.10 -16.92 -4.66
CA ARG A 16 -15.36 -16.16 -3.44
C ARG A 16 -14.32 -16.58 -2.42
N GLU A 17 -13.25 -15.81 -2.30
CA GLU A 17 -12.38 -15.93 -1.15
C GLU A 17 -13.23 -15.74 0.08
N THR A 18 -13.25 -16.74 0.95
CA THR A 18 -13.99 -16.66 2.19
C THR A 18 -13.43 -15.48 2.99
N PRO A 19 -14.29 -14.66 3.62
CA PRO A 19 -13.84 -13.57 4.45
C PRO A 19 -12.79 -14.06 5.44
N TYR A 20 -11.60 -13.47 5.41
CA TYR A 20 -10.51 -13.84 6.29
C TYR A 20 -10.54 -12.91 7.49
N PHE A 21 -10.77 -13.46 8.68
CA PHE A 21 -10.75 -12.67 9.91
C PHE A 21 -9.51 -13.00 10.74
N LEU A 22 -8.93 -11.97 11.33
CA LEU A 22 -7.87 -12.13 12.31
C LEU A 22 -8.46 -12.26 13.71
N LYS A 23 -8.04 -13.28 14.45
CA LYS A 23 -8.33 -13.36 15.88
C LYS A 23 -7.72 -12.14 16.58
N THR A 24 -8.42 -11.58 17.55
CA THR A 24 -7.97 -10.40 18.31
C THR A 24 -6.58 -10.62 18.92
N ASP A 25 -6.29 -11.81 19.44
CA ASP A 25 -4.96 -12.14 19.98
C ASP A 25 -3.85 -12.08 18.92
N THR A 26 -4.17 -12.40 17.67
CA THR A 26 -3.22 -12.27 16.56
C THR A 26 -2.96 -10.80 16.26
N VAL A 27 -4.01 -9.98 16.22
CA VAL A 27 -3.87 -8.52 16.03
C VAL A 27 -3.05 -7.91 17.17
N LYS A 28 -3.27 -8.34 18.42
CA LYS A 28 -2.50 -7.88 19.58
C LYS A 28 -1.01 -8.22 19.46
N LYS A 29 -0.67 -9.46 19.10
CA LYS A 29 0.73 -9.89 18.89
C LYS A 29 1.40 -9.14 17.74
N ILE A 30 0.67 -8.90 16.66
CA ILE A 30 1.15 -8.09 15.52
C ILE A 30 1.43 -6.67 15.99
N LYS A 31 0.48 -6.04 16.70
CA LYS A 31 0.65 -4.70 17.26
C LYS A 31 1.89 -4.63 18.15
N GLU A 32 2.06 -5.59 19.06
CA GLU A 32 3.25 -5.66 19.93
C GLU A 32 4.54 -5.79 19.12
N SER A 33 4.59 -6.69 18.13
CA SER A 33 5.75 -6.86 17.23
C SER A 33 6.11 -5.59 16.46
N VAL A 34 5.09 -4.92 15.89
CA VAL A 34 5.27 -3.64 15.20
C VAL A 34 5.75 -2.58 16.18
N CYS A 35 5.12 -2.43 17.35
CA CYS A 35 5.53 -1.47 18.38
C CYS A 35 6.96 -1.71 18.89
N LEU A 36 7.39 -2.97 19.03
CA LEU A 36 8.76 -3.30 19.41
C LEU A 36 9.75 -2.89 18.31
N SER A 37 9.40 -3.13 17.04
CA SER A 37 10.21 -2.78 15.88
C SER A 37 10.30 -1.26 15.67
N LEU A 38 9.23 -0.52 15.99
CA LEU A 38 9.18 0.94 15.94
C LEU A 38 10.10 1.62 16.98
N GLY A 39 10.68 0.86 17.91
CA GLY A 39 11.52 1.38 18.99
C GLY A 39 10.74 2.18 20.05
N LYS A 40 11.40 2.55 21.15
CA LYS A 40 10.86 3.49 22.16
C LYS A 40 10.88 4.94 21.65
N ASP A 41 10.51 5.17 20.39
CA ASP A 41 10.56 6.48 19.75
C ASP A 41 9.50 7.47 20.26
N ALA A 42 8.67 7.06 21.22
CA ALA A 42 7.76 7.96 21.94
C ALA A 42 8.46 9.16 22.64
N SER A 43 9.79 9.15 22.75
CA SER A 43 10.59 10.24 23.31
C SER A 43 11.17 11.21 22.27
N ARG A 44 11.14 10.91 20.96
CA ARG A 44 11.70 11.81 19.95
C ARG A 44 10.66 12.86 19.56
N PRO A 45 11.03 14.14 19.48
CA PRO A 45 10.12 15.14 18.94
C PRO A 45 9.74 14.76 17.52
N ALA A 46 8.44 14.70 17.25
CA ALA A 46 7.92 14.41 15.92
C ALA A 46 8.42 15.48 14.94
N LYS A 47 8.97 15.05 13.81
CA LYS A 47 9.33 15.94 12.72
C LYS A 47 8.14 16.09 11.79
N GLU A 48 7.91 17.31 11.33
CA GLU A 48 6.85 17.61 10.37
C GLU A 48 7.25 17.16 8.96
N VAL A 49 6.26 16.75 8.17
CA VAL A 49 6.45 16.48 6.75
C VAL A 49 6.67 17.80 6.02
N ARG A 50 7.76 17.89 5.26
CA ARG A 50 8.09 19.09 4.49
C ARG A 50 7.22 19.18 3.24
N ASN A 51 6.82 20.40 2.90
CA ASN A 51 6.02 20.66 1.71
C ASN A 51 6.74 20.25 0.42
N ALA A 52 5.97 19.69 -0.52
CA ALA A 52 6.43 19.53 -1.89
C ALA A 52 6.65 20.92 -2.52
N LYS A 53 7.60 21.00 -3.45
CA LYS A 53 7.85 22.23 -4.22
C LYS A 53 6.75 22.46 -5.25
N SER A 54 6.76 23.62 -5.91
CA SER A 54 5.78 23.97 -6.95
C SER A 54 5.81 23.02 -8.17
N ASP A 55 6.98 22.47 -8.47
CA ASP A 55 7.20 21.43 -9.49
C ASP A 55 6.88 20.01 -8.97
N GLY A 56 6.45 19.89 -7.72
CA GLY A 56 6.06 18.66 -7.06
C GLY A 56 7.21 17.97 -6.33
N PHE A 57 7.12 16.65 -6.17
CA PHE A 57 8.17 15.83 -5.58
C PHE A 57 8.56 14.67 -6.50
N THR A 58 9.83 14.29 -6.43
CA THR A 58 10.43 13.15 -7.14
C THR A 58 10.61 11.96 -6.19
N LEU A 59 10.93 10.79 -6.73
CA LEU A 59 11.33 9.62 -5.92
C LEU A 59 12.45 9.95 -4.91
N GLN A 60 13.43 10.76 -5.31
CA GLN A 60 14.52 11.15 -4.41
C GLN A 60 14.01 12.06 -3.29
N ASN A 61 13.03 12.93 -3.56
CA ASN A 61 12.39 13.74 -2.52
C ASN A 61 11.67 12.84 -1.50
N LEU A 62 10.93 11.82 -1.95
CA LEU A 62 10.29 10.84 -1.07
C LEU A 62 11.33 10.12 -0.19
N LYS A 63 12.41 9.58 -0.77
CA LYS A 63 13.47 8.90 0.00
C LYS A 63 14.13 9.82 1.04
N ASN A 64 14.37 11.08 0.67
CA ASN A 64 14.92 12.09 1.57
C ASN A 64 13.94 12.42 2.71
N GLU A 65 12.64 12.40 2.44
CA GLU A 65 11.61 12.64 3.45
C GLU A 65 11.49 11.48 4.44
N LEU A 66 11.49 10.23 3.95
CA LEU A 66 11.53 9.04 4.81
C LEU A 66 12.73 9.07 5.78
N LYS A 67 13.91 9.48 5.28
CA LYS A 67 15.10 9.67 6.11
C LYS A 67 14.95 10.85 7.07
N HIS A 68 14.42 11.98 6.61
CA HIS A 68 14.21 13.15 7.44
C HIS A 68 13.37 12.81 8.67
N LEU A 69 12.26 12.08 8.47
CA LEU A 69 11.33 11.65 9.50
C LEU A 69 11.88 10.56 10.43
N GLY A 70 13.09 10.03 10.17
CA GLY A 70 13.69 8.94 10.95
C GLY A 70 13.11 7.56 10.62
N LEU A 71 12.23 7.45 9.62
CA LEU A 71 11.57 6.20 9.28
C LEU A 71 12.52 5.13 8.75
N THR A 72 13.69 5.51 8.25
CA THR A 72 14.74 4.58 7.83
C THR A 72 15.45 3.89 9.00
N GLU A 73 15.38 4.48 10.20
CA GLU A 73 15.90 3.86 11.44
C GLU A 73 14.86 2.90 12.01
N THR A 74 13.60 3.29 11.94
CA THR A 74 12.43 2.52 12.38
C THR A 74 12.13 1.31 11.48
N PHE A 75 12.18 1.52 10.17
CA PHE A 75 11.90 0.54 9.13
C PHE A 75 13.09 0.52 8.17
N THR A 76 14.03 -0.39 8.41
CA THR A 76 15.28 -0.48 7.64
C THR A 76 15.04 -0.73 6.15
N GLU A 77 13.94 -1.39 5.81
CA GLU A 77 13.51 -1.77 4.46
C GLU A 77 12.68 -0.70 3.74
N ILE A 78 12.28 0.40 4.39
CA ILE A 78 11.25 1.30 3.87
C ILE A 78 11.60 1.95 2.53
N GLN A 79 12.89 2.17 2.25
CA GLN A 79 13.33 2.76 0.99
C GLN A 79 13.27 1.81 -0.19
N ASP A 80 13.17 0.51 0.05
CA ASP A 80 13.03 -0.51 -1.00
C ASP A 80 11.65 -0.38 -1.66
N TYR A 81 10.63 -0.01 -0.87
CA TYR A 81 9.25 0.18 -1.35
C TYR A 81 9.01 1.54 -2.01
N ALA A 82 9.86 2.53 -1.76
CA ALA A 82 9.64 3.90 -2.20
C ALA A 82 9.48 4.03 -3.72
N LYS A 83 10.17 3.18 -4.50
CA LYS A 83 10.09 3.20 -5.96
C LYS A 83 8.69 2.79 -6.44
N ASP A 84 8.21 1.65 -5.99
CA ASP A 84 6.93 1.09 -6.47
C ASP A 84 5.76 1.95 -5.98
N VAL A 85 5.81 2.41 -4.73
CA VAL A 85 4.85 3.39 -4.20
C VAL A 85 4.84 4.67 -5.04
N TYR A 86 6.02 5.22 -5.36
CA TYR A 86 6.09 6.45 -6.17
C TYR A 86 5.47 6.26 -7.55
N VAL A 87 5.72 5.13 -8.22
CA VAL A 87 5.16 4.83 -9.54
C VAL A 87 3.63 4.79 -9.48
N ASP A 88 3.08 4.08 -8.50
CA ASP A 88 1.62 3.92 -8.36
C ASP A 88 0.92 5.21 -7.97
N VAL A 89 1.47 5.96 -7.00
CA VAL A 89 0.95 7.29 -6.62
C VAL A 89 1.02 8.27 -7.80
N TYR A 90 2.10 8.20 -8.60
CA TYR A 90 2.23 9.00 -9.81
C TYR A 90 1.20 8.63 -10.88
N ALA A 91 0.87 7.35 -11.03
CA ALA A 91 -0.10 6.88 -12.03
C ALA A 91 -1.52 7.39 -11.75
N VAL A 92 -1.90 7.54 -10.48
CA VAL A 92 -3.25 7.97 -10.07
C VAL A 92 -3.36 9.45 -9.72
N LYS A 93 -2.31 10.24 -9.95
CA LYS A 93 -2.25 11.65 -9.56
C LYS A 93 -3.39 12.46 -10.22
N LYS A 94 -4.01 13.33 -9.44
CA LYS A 94 -5.12 14.20 -9.91
C LYS A 94 -4.67 15.49 -10.57
N LYS A 95 -3.37 15.81 -10.49
CA LYS A 95 -2.78 17.07 -10.95
C LYS A 95 -1.52 16.79 -11.75
N TYR A 96 -1.06 17.80 -12.48
CA TYR A 96 0.13 17.68 -13.32
C TYR A 96 1.37 17.27 -12.51
N ASN A 97 1.56 17.87 -11.33
CA ASN A 97 2.63 17.56 -10.39
C ASN A 97 2.09 16.87 -9.14
N LEU A 98 2.95 16.07 -8.49
CA LEU A 98 2.67 15.47 -7.19
C LEU A 98 2.79 16.50 -6.06
N ARG A 99 1.72 16.71 -5.32
CA ARG A 99 1.60 17.75 -4.28
C ARG A 99 1.96 17.19 -2.90
N THR A 100 1.99 18.05 -1.89
CA THR A 100 2.24 17.63 -0.50
C THR A 100 1.26 16.56 -0.02
N CYS A 101 -0.04 16.62 -0.36
CA CYS A 101 -0.98 15.55 0.02
C CYS A 101 -0.61 14.21 -0.61
N ASP A 102 -0.14 14.22 -1.86
CA ASP A 102 0.29 13.00 -2.55
C ASP A 102 1.61 12.47 -1.93
N LEU A 103 2.41 13.35 -1.29
CA LEU A 103 3.60 12.97 -0.51
C LEU A 103 3.22 12.33 0.84
N PHE A 104 2.22 12.86 1.54
CA PHE A 104 1.66 12.22 2.74
C PHE A 104 1.16 10.82 2.41
N ASP A 105 0.37 10.67 1.32
CA ASP A 105 -0.11 9.37 0.85
C ASP A 105 1.07 8.43 0.58
N ALA A 106 2.10 8.86 -0.15
CA ALA A 106 3.26 8.03 -0.45
C ALA A 106 4.03 7.58 0.82
N ILE A 107 4.17 8.45 1.84
CA ILE A 107 4.80 8.11 3.11
C ILE A 107 3.97 7.07 3.87
N GLU A 108 2.65 7.27 3.97
CA GLU A 108 1.73 6.33 4.60
C GLU A 108 1.81 4.95 3.94
N GLN A 109 1.79 4.89 2.60
CA GLN A 109 1.85 3.63 1.87
C GLN A 109 3.18 2.90 2.09
N CYS A 110 4.31 3.61 2.13
CA CYS A 110 5.59 3.00 2.47
C CYS A 110 5.56 2.37 3.87
N GLN A 111 5.00 3.05 4.87
CA GLN A 111 4.86 2.51 6.23
C GLN A 111 3.89 1.33 6.28
N LEU A 112 2.77 1.42 5.56
CA LEU A 112 1.75 0.36 5.50
C LEU A 112 2.33 -0.93 4.92
N ILE A 113 3.10 -0.85 3.82
CA ILE A 113 3.79 -2.02 3.26
C ILE A 113 4.75 -2.64 4.30
N CYS A 114 5.53 -1.82 5.01
CA CYS A 114 6.42 -2.33 6.06
C CYS A 114 5.63 -3.13 7.12
N VAL A 115 4.47 -2.61 7.56
CA VAL A 115 3.60 -3.28 8.54
C VAL A 115 3.00 -4.57 7.98
N LEU A 116 2.48 -4.55 6.75
CA LEU A 116 1.89 -5.73 6.11
C LEU A 116 2.93 -6.84 5.94
N ASN A 117 4.17 -6.50 5.58
CA ASN A 117 5.25 -7.47 5.44
C ASN A 117 5.74 -8.08 6.75
N ARG A 118 5.30 -7.59 7.92
CA ARG A 118 5.59 -8.24 9.22
C ARG A 118 4.77 -9.51 9.46
N SER A 119 3.68 -9.73 8.72
CA SER A 119 2.85 -10.91 8.90
C SER A 119 2.13 -11.34 7.64
N GLU A 120 2.37 -12.58 7.21
CA GLU A 120 1.60 -13.22 6.13
C GLU A 120 0.09 -13.21 6.40
N LYS A 121 -0.33 -13.24 7.68
CA LYS A 121 -1.74 -13.17 8.04
C LYS A 121 -2.36 -11.80 7.73
N LEU A 122 -1.59 -10.71 7.86
CA LEU A 122 -2.06 -9.38 7.45
C LEU A 122 -2.19 -9.28 5.94
N LYS A 123 -1.18 -9.75 5.20
CA LYS A 123 -1.26 -9.79 3.73
C LYS A 123 -2.45 -10.62 3.26
N LYS A 124 -2.65 -11.80 3.85
CA LYS A 124 -3.81 -12.65 3.52
C LYS A 124 -5.15 -12.02 3.88
N PHE A 125 -5.22 -11.32 5.01
CA PHE A 125 -6.37 -10.50 5.37
C PHE A 125 -6.66 -9.48 4.25
N VAL A 126 -5.72 -8.58 3.96
CA VAL A 126 -5.88 -7.55 2.91
C VAL A 126 -6.27 -8.17 1.56
N HIS A 127 -5.64 -9.28 1.15
CA HIS A 127 -5.95 -9.99 -0.09
C HIS A 127 -7.39 -10.49 -0.15
N ASN A 128 -7.82 -11.27 0.85
CA ASN A 128 -9.17 -11.86 0.87
C ASN A 128 -10.28 -10.80 0.97
N GLN A 129 -9.95 -9.54 1.29
CA GLN A 129 -10.88 -8.41 1.29
C GLN A 129 -10.77 -7.54 0.02
N ARG A 130 -10.07 -8.04 -1.01
CA ARG A 130 -9.79 -7.33 -2.28
C ARG A 130 -9.22 -5.94 -2.01
N GLY A 131 -8.33 -5.86 -1.03
CA GLY A 131 -7.73 -4.62 -0.56
C GLY A 131 -6.38 -4.31 -1.18
N CYS A 132 -5.72 -5.27 -1.85
CA CYS A 132 -4.35 -5.10 -2.34
C CYS A 132 -4.18 -3.90 -3.27
N GLU A 133 -5.13 -3.69 -4.20
CA GLU A 133 -5.12 -2.56 -5.14
C GLU A 133 -5.22 -1.18 -4.45
N ARG A 134 -5.67 -1.14 -3.19
CA ARG A 134 -5.76 0.10 -2.39
C ARG A 134 -4.43 0.45 -1.72
N VAL A 135 -3.42 -0.41 -1.82
CA VAL A 135 -2.09 -0.23 -1.23
C VAL A 135 -1.07 -0.09 -2.37
N PRO A 136 -0.84 1.13 -2.89
CA PRO A 136 0.22 1.43 -3.84
C PRO A 136 1.54 0.76 -3.47
N GLY A 137 2.18 0.07 -4.42
CA GLY A 137 3.45 -0.63 -4.26
C GLY A 137 3.38 -1.97 -3.52
N LEU A 138 2.21 -2.45 -3.10
CA LEU A 138 2.10 -3.75 -2.44
C LEU A 138 2.28 -4.90 -3.43
N ASN A 139 3.39 -5.61 -3.30
CA ASN A 139 3.59 -6.88 -3.99
C ASN A 139 2.87 -8.02 -3.25
N CYS A 140 1.74 -8.48 -3.80
CA CYS A 140 0.95 -9.58 -3.26
C CYS A 140 1.14 -10.84 -4.12
N ALA A 141 1.77 -11.88 -3.55
CA ALA A 141 1.98 -13.16 -4.24
C ALA A 141 0.68 -13.80 -4.71
N ASP A 142 -0.37 -13.78 -3.87
CA ASP A 142 -1.68 -14.32 -4.23
C ASP A 142 -2.35 -13.57 -5.40
N CYS A 143 -2.04 -12.27 -5.59
CA CYS A 143 -2.52 -11.51 -6.76
C CYS A 143 -1.75 -11.92 -8.02
N ALA A 144 -0.42 -12.00 -7.93
CA ALA A 144 0.43 -12.40 -9.05
C ALA A 144 0.09 -13.81 -9.57
N GLU A 145 -0.27 -14.75 -8.69
CA GLU A 145 -0.71 -16.09 -9.07
C GLU A 145 -2.01 -16.10 -9.88
N LYS A 146 -2.96 -15.18 -9.60
CA LYS A 146 -4.21 -15.07 -10.35
C LYS A 146 -4.01 -14.48 -11.73
N ASP A 147 -3.16 -13.47 -11.85
CA ASP A 147 -2.83 -12.84 -13.13
C ASP A 147 -2.18 -13.86 -14.10
N CYS A 148 -1.39 -14.79 -13.56
CA CYS A 148 -0.83 -15.91 -14.33
C CYS A 148 -1.89 -16.92 -14.80
N VAL A 149 -2.88 -17.25 -13.96
CA VAL A 149 -3.95 -18.20 -14.31
C VAL A 149 -4.89 -17.62 -15.37
N GLU A 150 -5.30 -16.36 -15.22
CA GLU A 150 -6.19 -15.70 -16.20
C GLU A 150 -5.53 -15.53 -17.57
N THR A 151 -4.22 -15.27 -17.60
CA THR A 151 -3.47 -15.16 -18.86
C THR A 151 -3.35 -16.51 -19.59
N THR A 152 -3.27 -17.64 -18.87
CA THR A 152 -3.22 -18.96 -19.51
C THR A 152 -4.57 -19.45 -20.04
N CYS A 153 -5.69 -19.01 -19.44
CA CYS A 153 -7.03 -19.35 -19.92
C CYS A 153 -7.49 -18.51 -21.11
N ALA A 154 -6.85 -17.38 -21.41
CA ALA A 154 -7.18 -16.51 -22.55
C ALA A 154 -6.51 -16.91 -23.87
N VAL A 155 -5.64 -17.93 -23.87
CA VAL A 155 -4.89 -18.42 -25.05
C VAL A 155 -5.36 -19.82 -25.49
N SER A 156 -6.50 -20.30 -24.96
CA SER A 156 -7.11 -21.60 -25.30
C SER A 156 -8.44 -21.44 -26.02
#